data_AF-A0A1D8GM76-F1
#
_entry.id   AF-A0A1D8GM76-F1
#
_cell.length_a   1.000
_cell.length_b   1.000
_cell.length_c   1.000
_cell.angle_alpha   90.00
_cell.angle_beta   90.00
_cell.angle_gamma   90.00
#
_symmetry.space_group_name_H-M   'P 1'
#
loop_
_entity.id
_entity.type
_entity.pdbx_description
1 polymer ?
#
loop_
_entity_poly.entity_id
_entity_poly.type
_entity_poly.pdbx_seq_one_letter_code
_entity_poly.pdbx_strand_id
1 'polypeptide(L)'
;MQGQYKNNFYFWERKIRNADDVLFGNLDKKRLTRKSVIIYLGILDTPKGLLRSGWSSHGDVNTALGFLQHVFLPTVFYTWIDRESDGFYIPLSPFHILKDEVLKSMEKEEIKNIESDAIKMEIAYQDLNSMWKYNETEKMLKLKAFCNGFNSAWDQEPEKKLFVKVFEKSEEIVAFILENTVDELEEVIEEEIEMSIEQLRFICKNAYDESFINKNIIELLNTRIPIWF
;
A
#
# COMPACT_ATOMS: atom_id res chain seq x y z
N MET A 1 11.89 -2.19 -22.78
CA MET A 1 13.08 -2.04 -21.92
C MET A 1 12.88 -1.14 -20.69
N GLN A 2 11.91 -0.21 -20.63
CA GLN A 2 11.74 0.72 -19.48
C GLN A 2 11.19 0.10 -18.17
N GLY A 3 10.68 -1.14 -18.19
CA GLY A 3 10.08 -1.78 -16.99
C GLY A 3 11.05 -2.56 -16.09
N GLN A 4 12.20 -3.01 -16.60
CA GLN A 4 13.10 -3.95 -15.88
C GLN A 4 13.82 -3.31 -14.68
N TYR A 5 14.08 -2.00 -14.70
CA TYR A 5 14.74 -1.31 -13.58
C TYR A 5 13.88 -1.25 -12.31
N LYS A 6 12.56 -1.37 -12.43
CA LYS A 6 11.63 -1.32 -11.29
C LYS A 6 11.54 -2.65 -10.53
N ASN A 7 12.05 -3.75 -11.12
CA ASN A 7 12.25 -5.04 -10.47
C ASN A 7 13.65 -5.15 -9.82
N ASN A 8 14.28 -4.01 -9.53
CA ASN A 8 15.58 -3.97 -8.90
C ASN A 8 15.45 -3.23 -7.57
N PHE A 9 15.84 -3.89 -6.48
CA PHE A 9 15.82 -3.31 -5.15
C PHE A 9 16.54 -1.96 -5.06
N TYR A 10 17.71 -1.80 -5.69
CA TYR A 10 18.51 -0.57 -5.62
C TYR A 10 17.81 0.64 -6.27
N PHE A 11 16.87 0.41 -7.19
CA PHE A 11 16.02 1.49 -7.70
C PHE A 11 15.13 2.06 -6.58
N TRP A 12 14.54 1.18 -5.77
CA TRP A 12 13.64 1.53 -4.67
C TRP A 12 14.40 2.06 -3.46
N GLU A 13 15.54 1.47 -3.12
CA GLU A 13 16.42 1.97 -2.06
C GLU A 13 16.75 3.46 -2.28
N ARG A 14 17.14 3.83 -3.50
CA ARG A 14 17.41 5.23 -3.84
C ARG A 14 16.17 6.11 -3.68
N LYS A 15 14.98 5.61 -3.96
CA LYS A 15 13.75 6.39 -3.76
C LYS A 15 13.46 6.60 -2.28
N ILE A 16 13.55 5.54 -1.46
CA ILE A 16 13.33 5.60 -0.01
C ILE A 16 14.29 6.62 0.63
N ARG A 17 15.56 6.64 0.23
CA ARG A 17 16.56 7.57 0.77
C ARG A 17 16.33 9.05 0.41
N ASN A 18 15.53 9.34 -0.62
CA ASN A 18 15.41 10.69 -1.19
C ASN A 18 13.99 11.27 -1.13
N ALA A 19 13.06 10.60 -0.43
CA ALA A 19 11.69 11.04 -0.32
C ALA A 19 11.13 10.74 1.07
N ASP A 20 10.45 11.74 1.66
CA ASP A 20 9.86 11.63 2.99
C ASP A 20 8.52 10.85 2.97
N ASP A 21 7.86 10.81 1.81
CA ASP A 21 6.47 10.36 1.63
C ASP A 21 6.36 9.06 0.80
N VAL A 22 7.31 8.12 0.95
CA VAL A 22 7.39 6.97 0.04
C VAL A 22 6.19 6.03 0.13
N LEU A 23 5.63 5.85 1.33
CA LEU A 23 4.49 4.96 1.57
C LEU A 23 3.14 5.64 1.28
N PHE A 24 2.98 6.89 1.69
CA PHE A 24 1.75 7.68 1.57
C PHE A 24 2.09 8.98 0.85
N GLY A 25 1.64 9.12 -0.39
CA GLY A 25 1.93 10.30 -1.20
C GLY A 25 2.24 10.00 -2.66
N ASN A 26 2.63 11.05 -3.38
CA ASN A 26 3.02 10.94 -4.77
C ASN A 26 4.54 10.80 -4.88
N LEU A 27 5.01 9.55 -4.83
CA LEU A 27 6.43 9.18 -4.81
C LEU A 27 7.28 9.86 -5.90
N ASP A 28 6.69 10.13 -7.07
CA ASP A 28 7.41 10.73 -8.20
C ASP A 28 7.08 12.22 -8.40
N LYS A 29 6.18 12.80 -7.59
CA LYS A 29 5.53 14.11 -7.83
C LYS A 29 5.07 14.28 -9.28
N LYS A 30 4.78 13.15 -9.95
CA LYS A 30 4.39 13.11 -11.36
C LYS A 30 2.90 13.34 -11.46
N ARG A 31 2.49 13.97 -12.56
CA ARG A 31 1.09 14.08 -12.89
C ARG A 31 0.46 12.69 -12.99
N LEU A 32 -0.72 12.54 -12.41
CA LEU A 32 -1.55 11.36 -12.62
C LEU A 32 -1.96 11.30 -14.09
N THR A 33 -1.93 10.10 -14.65
CA THR A 33 -2.41 9.81 -16.00
C THR A 33 -3.34 8.61 -15.95
N ARG A 34 -4.04 8.30 -17.05
CA ARG A 34 -4.88 7.10 -17.14
C ARG A 34 -4.10 5.77 -17.03
N LYS A 35 -2.76 5.81 -16.99
CA LYS A 35 -1.90 4.65 -16.68
C LYS A 35 -1.54 4.55 -15.20
N SER A 36 -1.74 5.62 -14.45
CA SER A 36 -1.35 5.68 -13.04
C SER A 36 -2.21 4.73 -12.22
N VAL A 37 -1.57 4.09 -11.24
CA VAL A 37 -2.23 3.22 -10.27
C VAL A 37 -2.22 3.94 -8.94
N ILE A 38 -3.38 4.03 -8.30
CA ILE A 38 -3.51 4.57 -6.94
C ILE A 38 -3.57 3.38 -5.98
N ILE A 39 -2.91 3.50 -4.84
CA ILE A 39 -2.87 2.46 -3.82
C ILE A 39 -3.30 3.07 -2.49
N TYR A 40 -4.19 2.39 -1.78
CA TYR A 40 -4.49 2.66 -0.39
C TYR A 40 -3.91 1.54 0.48
N LEU A 41 -3.25 1.93 1.57
CA LEU A 41 -2.60 1.02 2.50
C LEU A 41 -3.15 1.24 3.90
N GLY A 42 -3.20 0.17 4.68
CA GLY A 42 -3.57 0.18 6.10
C GLY A 42 -2.68 -0.75 6.91
N ILE A 43 -2.23 -0.27 8.07
CA ILE A 43 -1.39 -0.99 9.02
C ILE A 43 -1.92 -0.70 10.43
N LEU A 44 -2.43 -1.74 11.08
CA LEU A 44 -2.85 -1.76 12.47
C LEU A 44 -1.99 -2.77 13.24
N ASP A 45 -1.39 -2.33 14.33
CA ASP A 45 -0.73 -3.18 15.32
C ASP A 45 -0.95 -2.54 16.70
N THR A 46 -2.07 -2.92 17.33
CA THR A 46 -2.52 -2.38 18.63
C THR A 46 -1.46 -2.59 19.73
N PRO A 47 -0.80 -3.76 19.85
CA PRO A 47 0.30 -3.94 20.81
C PRO A 47 1.46 -2.94 20.63
N LYS A 48 1.77 -2.53 19.40
CA LYS A 48 2.79 -1.51 19.11
C LYS A 48 2.25 -0.06 19.15
N GLY A 49 0.96 0.13 19.42
CA GLY A 49 0.31 1.43 19.29
C GLY A 49 0.38 2.02 17.87
N LEU A 50 0.48 1.15 16.85
CA LEU A 50 0.64 1.56 15.47
C LEU A 50 -0.70 1.54 14.74
N LEU A 51 -1.10 2.72 14.27
CA LEU A 51 -2.20 2.90 13.33
C LEU A 51 -1.75 3.84 12.23
N ARG A 52 -1.62 3.32 11.01
CA ARG A 52 -1.21 4.07 9.82
C ARG A 52 -2.05 3.66 8.63
N SER A 53 -2.57 4.62 7.90
CA SER A 53 -3.10 4.42 6.56
C SER A 53 -2.77 5.59 5.68
N GLY A 54 -2.96 5.38 4.38
CA GLY A 54 -2.85 6.47 3.44
C GLY A 54 -2.83 6.01 1.99
N TRP A 55 -2.86 7.01 1.14
CA TRP A 55 -2.99 6.92 -0.30
C TRP A 55 -1.65 7.23 -0.96
N SER A 56 -1.29 6.47 -1.98
CA SER A 56 -0.15 6.76 -2.84
C SER A 56 -0.49 6.62 -4.31
N SER A 57 0.27 7.30 -5.16
CA SER A 57 0.12 7.21 -6.62
C SER A 57 1.40 6.75 -7.30
N HIS A 58 1.23 5.87 -8.28
CA HIS A 58 2.31 5.23 -9.03
C HIS A 58 2.10 5.45 -10.52
N GLY A 59 3.19 5.78 -11.25
CA GLY A 59 3.07 6.20 -12.65
C GLY A 59 2.52 5.14 -13.61
N ASP A 60 2.69 3.86 -13.28
CA ASP A 60 2.17 2.70 -14.02
C ASP A 60 2.11 1.45 -13.13
N VAL A 61 1.49 0.38 -13.64
CA VAL A 61 1.38 -0.91 -12.94
C VAL A 61 2.73 -1.54 -12.56
N ASN A 62 3.78 -1.32 -13.36
CA ASN A 62 5.12 -1.83 -13.03
C ASN A 62 5.72 -1.08 -11.82
N THR A 63 5.40 0.21 -11.67
CA THR A 63 5.79 1.01 -10.52
C THR A 63 5.04 0.55 -9.28
N ALA A 64 3.72 0.37 -9.38
CA ALA A 64 2.91 -0.17 -8.29
C ALA A 64 3.40 -1.55 -7.84
N LEU A 65 3.70 -2.46 -8.78
CA LEU A 65 4.24 -3.79 -8.47
C LEU A 65 5.57 -3.71 -7.72
N GLY A 66 6.51 -2.91 -8.21
CA GLY A 66 7.80 -2.74 -7.54
C GLY A 66 7.67 -2.09 -6.16
N PHE A 67 6.75 -1.14 -5.99
CA PHE A 67 6.45 -0.53 -4.70
C PHE A 67 5.95 -1.57 -3.71
N LEU A 68 4.98 -2.39 -4.12
CA LEU A 68 4.45 -3.44 -3.27
C LEU A 68 5.52 -4.46 -2.87
N GLN A 69 6.36 -4.87 -3.82
CA GLN A 69 7.40 -5.89 -3.60
C GLN A 69 8.60 -5.39 -2.78
N HIS A 70 9.05 -4.15 -3.01
CA HIS A 70 10.33 -3.65 -2.48
C HIS A 70 10.19 -2.57 -1.42
N VAL A 71 8.99 -2.04 -1.18
CA VAL A 71 8.74 -1.04 -0.14
C VAL A 71 7.69 -1.55 0.84
N PHE A 72 6.46 -1.76 0.39
CA PHE A 72 5.34 -2.14 1.26
C PHE A 72 5.60 -3.48 1.97
N LEU A 73 5.86 -4.55 1.21
CA LEU A 73 6.00 -5.89 1.76
C LEU A 73 7.17 -6.01 2.77
N PRO A 74 8.38 -5.49 2.50
CA PRO A 74 9.44 -5.42 3.50
C PRO A 74 9.06 -4.62 4.75
N THR A 75 8.38 -3.48 4.57
CA THR A 75 7.94 -2.62 5.68
C THR A 75 6.96 -3.35 6.60
N VAL A 76 5.94 -3.99 6.03
CA VAL A 76 4.95 -4.72 6.83
C VAL A 76 5.52 -6.01 7.37
N PHE A 77 6.44 -6.69 6.69
CA PHE A 77 7.16 -7.84 7.26
C PHE A 77 7.92 -7.42 8.52
N TYR A 78 8.74 -6.37 8.44
CA TYR A 78 9.50 -5.89 9.59
C TYR A 78 8.56 -5.49 10.73
N THR A 79 7.55 -4.67 10.44
CA THR A 79 6.55 -4.21 11.42
C THR A 79 5.78 -5.38 12.06
N TRP A 80 5.43 -6.40 11.27
CA TRP A 80 4.63 -7.54 11.72
C TRP A 80 5.44 -8.58 12.49
N ILE A 81 6.72 -8.76 12.19
CA ILE A 81 7.53 -9.83 12.77
C ILE A 81 8.35 -9.30 13.94
N ASP A 82 9.10 -8.22 13.74
CA ASP A 82 9.91 -7.63 14.80
C ASP A 82 9.00 -7.05 15.90
N ARG A 83 9.29 -7.37 17.16
CA ARG A 83 8.51 -6.90 18.33
C ARG A 83 9.29 -5.92 19.22
N GLU A 84 10.61 -5.86 19.06
CA GLU A 84 11.51 -5.05 19.88
C GLU A 84 11.62 -3.59 19.40
N SER A 85 11.35 -3.32 18.12
CA SER A 85 11.38 -1.96 17.60
C SER A 85 10.11 -1.18 17.94
N ASP A 86 10.31 -0.02 18.59
CA ASP A 86 9.27 0.92 19.01
C ASP A 86 8.73 1.81 17.87
N GLY A 87 9.17 1.58 16.63
CA GLY A 87 8.97 2.49 15.52
C GLY A 87 8.47 1.84 14.23
N PHE A 88 8.03 2.70 13.32
CA PHE A 88 7.64 2.30 11.97
C PHE A 88 8.78 2.61 10.99
N TYR A 89 9.41 1.57 10.46
CA TYR A 89 10.63 1.69 9.66
C TYR A 89 10.43 1.07 8.27
N ILE A 90 10.97 1.74 7.25
CA ILE A 90 11.08 1.21 5.89
C ILE A 90 12.47 0.58 5.74
N PRO A 91 12.59 -0.74 5.61
CA PRO A 91 13.89 -1.39 5.52
C PRO A 91 14.63 -1.01 4.23
N LEU A 92 15.93 -0.73 4.36
CA LEU A 92 16.84 -0.46 3.25
C LEU A 92 17.66 -1.71 2.89
N SER A 93 17.01 -2.87 2.86
CA SER A 93 17.62 -4.16 2.55
C SER A 93 16.72 -5.00 1.62
N PRO A 94 17.29 -5.80 0.69
CA PRO A 94 16.53 -6.79 -0.05
C PRO A 94 15.75 -7.72 0.89
N PHE A 95 14.53 -8.10 0.50
CA PHE A 95 13.60 -8.87 1.35
C PHE A 95 14.21 -10.13 1.98
N HIS A 96 14.99 -10.91 1.21
CA HIS A 96 15.61 -12.14 1.73
C HIS A 96 16.68 -11.86 2.81
N ILE A 97 17.45 -10.78 2.65
CA ILE A 97 18.45 -10.37 3.64
C ILE A 97 17.75 -9.87 4.90
N LEU A 98 16.75 -9.00 4.74
CA LEU A 98 15.92 -8.52 5.84
C LEU A 98 15.31 -9.69 6.64
N LYS A 99 14.69 -10.65 5.95
CA LYS A 99 14.09 -11.83 6.57
C LYS A 99 15.11 -12.60 7.40
N ASP A 100 16.27 -12.89 6.80
CA ASP A 100 17.33 -13.63 7.49
C ASP A 100 17.89 -12.87 8.69
N GLU A 101 18.02 -11.54 8.61
CA GLU A 101 18.52 -10.70 9.70
C GLU A 101 17.53 -10.65 10.87
N VAL A 102 16.25 -10.38 10.60
CA VAL A 102 15.20 -10.32 11.61
C VAL A 102 15.02 -11.65 12.33
N LEU A 103 15.03 -12.77 11.58
CA LEU A 103 14.87 -14.10 12.20
C LEU A 103 16.12 -14.52 12.99
N LYS A 104 17.32 -14.10 12.60
CA LYS A 104 18.56 -14.40 13.35
C LYS A 104 18.65 -13.66 14.67
N SER A 105 18.02 -12.49 14.80
CA SER A 105 18.00 -11.72 16.05
C SER A 105 17.01 -12.25 17.08
N MET A 106 16.13 -13.18 16.71
CA MET A 106 15.07 -13.71 17.57
C MET A 106 15.48 -14.97 18.33
N GLU A 107 14.87 -15.19 19.49
CA GLU A 107 15.02 -16.46 20.21
C GLU A 107 14.27 -17.59 19.48
N LYS A 108 14.73 -18.84 19.63
CA LYS A 108 14.17 -20.00 18.90
C LYS A 108 12.70 -20.23 19.20
N GLU A 109 12.28 -19.95 20.43
CA GLU A 109 10.91 -20.07 20.91
C GLU A 109 9.98 -19.04 20.24
N GLU A 110 10.46 -17.81 20.01
CA GLU A 110 9.73 -16.76 19.32
C GLU A 110 9.55 -17.08 17.85
N ILE A 111 10.61 -17.59 17.20
CA ILE A 111 10.58 -17.98 15.78
C ILE A 111 9.45 -18.98 15.52
N LYS A 112 9.24 -19.98 16.39
CA LYS A 112 8.16 -20.97 16.19
C LYS A 112 6.76 -20.35 16.10
N ASN A 113 6.54 -19.23 16.78
CA ASN A 113 5.25 -18.54 16.76
C ASN A 113 5.05 -17.70 15.49
N ILE A 114 6.14 -17.20 14.89
CA ILE A 114 6.11 -16.30 13.72
C ILE A 114 6.58 -16.95 12.41
N GLU A 115 7.06 -18.20 12.44
CA GLU A 115 7.59 -18.93 11.29
C GLU A 115 6.53 -19.07 10.18
N SER A 116 5.30 -19.41 10.54
CA SER A 116 4.18 -19.49 9.61
C SER A 116 3.93 -18.16 8.90
N ASP A 117 3.98 -17.05 9.64
CA ASP A 117 3.78 -15.71 9.10
C ASP A 117 4.96 -15.27 8.21
N ALA A 118 6.19 -15.57 8.61
CA ALA A 118 7.38 -15.32 7.79
C ALA A 118 7.33 -16.08 6.46
N ILE A 119 6.87 -17.34 6.47
CA ILE A 119 6.67 -18.15 5.26
C ILE A 119 5.57 -17.56 4.39
N LYS A 120 4.42 -17.15 4.95
CA LYS A 120 3.34 -16.49 4.19
C LYS A 120 3.82 -15.20 3.52
N MET A 121 4.60 -14.38 4.21
CA MET A 121 5.18 -13.16 3.64
C MET A 121 6.18 -13.46 2.53
N GLU A 122 6.96 -14.53 2.65
CA GLU A 122 7.85 -15.00 1.58
C GLU A 122 7.07 -15.48 0.36
N ILE A 123 5.97 -16.21 0.54
CA ILE A 123 5.06 -16.59 -0.56
C ILE A 123 4.49 -15.34 -1.22
N ALA A 124 4.02 -14.36 -0.45
CA ALA A 124 3.55 -13.08 -0.98
C ALA A 124 4.63 -12.35 -1.80
N TYR A 125 5.90 -12.38 -1.37
CA TYR A 125 7.02 -11.81 -2.12
C TYR A 125 7.23 -12.56 -3.44
N GLN A 126 7.20 -13.89 -3.43
CA GLN A 126 7.35 -14.70 -4.64
C GLN A 126 6.19 -14.51 -5.60
N ASP A 127 4.97 -14.35 -5.09
CA ASP A 127 3.79 -14.05 -5.90
C ASP A 127 3.97 -12.74 -6.67
N LEU A 128 4.36 -11.65 -5.97
CA LEU A 128 4.68 -10.37 -6.62
C LEU A 128 5.82 -10.52 -7.63
N ASN A 129 6.90 -11.21 -7.27
CA ASN A 129 8.04 -11.43 -8.17
C ASN A 129 7.63 -12.21 -9.44
N SER A 130 6.71 -13.17 -9.32
CA SER A 130 6.21 -13.94 -10.46
C SER A 130 5.44 -13.07 -11.47
N MET A 131 4.93 -11.91 -11.05
CA MET A 131 4.09 -11.05 -11.89
C MET A 131 4.88 -10.30 -12.97
N TRP A 132 6.20 -10.14 -12.80
CA TRP A 132 7.05 -9.37 -13.73
C TRP A 132 7.06 -9.92 -15.15
N LYS A 133 6.81 -11.22 -15.33
CA LYS A 133 6.79 -11.91 -16.63
C LYS A 133 5.53 -11.62 -17.47
N TYR A 134 4.47 -11.09 -16.88
CA TYR A 134 3.20 -10.84 -17.56
C TYR A 134 3.13 -9.46 -18.23
N ASN A 135 2.14 -9.25 -19.09
CA ASN A 135 1.84 -7.93 -19.65
C ASN A 135 1.13 -7.02 -18.62
N GLU A 136 0.95 -5.74 -18.94
CA GLU A 136 0.40 -4.74 -17.99
C GLU A 136 -1.03 -5.05 -17.55
N THR A 137 -1.89 -5.52 -18.45
CA THR A 137 -3.29 -5.87 -18.14
C THR A 137 -3.36 -7.09 -17.22
N GLU A 138 -2.61 -8.14 -17.53
CA GLU A 138 -2.49 -9.34 -16.69
C GLU A 138 -1.89 -9.03 -15.32
N LYS A 139 -0.89 -8.15 -15.25
CA LYS A 139 -0.31 -7.67 -14.00
C LYS A 139 -1.36 -6.98 -13.14
N MET A 140 -2.16 -6.08 -13.70
CA MET A 140 -3.17 -5.36 -12.92
C MET A 140 -4.22 -6.30 -12.34
N LEU A 141 -4.69 -7.28 -13.13
CA LEU A 141 -5.62 -8.31 -12.65
C LEU A 141 -5.02 -9.15 -11.52
N LYS A 142 -3.76 -9.57 -11.66
CA LYS A 142 -3.03 -10.35 -10.65
C LYS A 142 -2.75 -9.54 -9.38
N LEU A 143 -2.45 -8.25 -9.51
CA LEU A 143 -2.29 -7.34 -8.37
C LEU A 143 -3.60 -7.17 -7.59
N LYS A 144 -4.73 -6.99 -8.28
CA LYS A 144 -6.06 -6.94 -7.63
C LYS A 144 -6.36 -8.24 -6.87
N ALA A 145 -6.07 -9.39 -7.47
CA ALA A 145 -6.23 -10.69 -6.82
C ALA A 145 -5.28 -10.90 -5.62
N PHE A 146 -4.02 -10.47 -5.76
CA PHE A 146 -3.04 -10.48 -4.67
C PHE A 146 -3.52 -9.65 -3.48
N CYS A 147 -4.03 -8.44 -3.72
CA CYS A 147 -4.54 -7.59 -2.64
C CYS A 147 -5.66 -8.27 -1.85
N ASN A 148 -6.63 -8.86 -2.55
CA ASN A 148 -7.72 -9.58 -1.88
C ASN A 148 -7.21 -10.76 -1.04
N GLY A 149 -6.33 -11.60 -1.61
CA GLY A 149 -5.76 -12.74 -0.89
C GLY A 149 -4.87 -12.32 0.28
N PHE A 150 -4.10 -11.25 0.11
CA PHE A 150 -3.26 -10.67 1.15
C PHE A 150 -4.11 -10.14 2.31
N ASN A 151 -5.13 -9.33 2.02
CA ASN A 151 -6.00 -8.76 3.06
C ASN A 151 -6.70 -9.86 3.86
N SER A 152 -7.21 -10.91 3.21
CA SER A 152 -7.82 -12.05 3.93
C SER A 152 -6.83 -12.86 4.78
N ALA A 153 -5.54 -12.87 4.43
CA ALA A 153 -4.52 -13.59 5.19
C ALA A 153 -3.99 -12.80 6.39
N TRP A 154 -4.16 -11.47 6.39
CA TRP A 154 -3.58 -10.54 7.36
C TRP A 154 -4.65 -9.70 8.07
N ASP A 155 -5.72 -10.36 8.45
CA ASP A 155 -6.81 -9.79 9.23
C ASP A 155 -6.93 -10.54 10.57
N GLN A 156 -6.49 -9.87 11.65
CA GLN A 156 -6.52 -10.36 13.03
C GLN A 156 -7.12 -9.26 13.93
N GLU A 157 -8.14 -8.56 13.45
CA GLU A 157 -8.79 -7.51 14.22
C GLU A 157 -9.35 -8.01 15.56
N PRO A 158 -9.29 -7.18 16.62
CA PRO A 158 -8.82 -5.78 16.64
C PRO A 158 -7.31 -5.63 16.92
N GLU A 159 -6.56 -6.73 17.01
CA GLU A 159 -5.16 -6.67 17.46
C GLU A 159 -4.22 -6.22 16.36
N LYS A 160 -4.32 -6.83 15.17
CA LYS A 160 -3.42 -6.55 14.05
C LYS A 160 -4.12 -6.69 12.71
N LYS A 161 -3.81 -5.81 11.75
CA LYS A 161 -4.36 -5.88 10.39
C LYS A 161 -3.40 -5.25 9.39
N LEU A 162 -3.22 -5.89 8.25
CA LEU A 162 -2.55 -5.30 7.10
C LEU A 162 -3.52 -5.25 5.94
N PHE A 163 -3.59 -4.11 5.29
CA PHE A 163 -4.50 -3.87 4.19
C PHE A 163 -3.81 -3.20 3.02
N VAL A 164 -4.15 -3.65 1.82
CA VAL A 164 -3.75 -3.03 0.56
C VAL A 164 -4.92 -3.07 -0.41
N LYS A 165 -5.16 -1.95 -1.09
CA LYS A 165 -6.10 -1.85 -2.21
C LYS A 165 -5.45 -1.11 -3.35
N VAL A 166 -5.61 -1.64 -4.55
CA VAL A 166 -5.10 -1.02 -5.79
C VAL A 166 -6.27 -0.58 -6.65
N PHE A 167 -6.16 0.63 -7.20
CA PHE A 167 -7.15 1.27 -8.06
C PHE A 167 -6.53 1.58 -9.41
N GLU A 168 -7.18 1.12 -10.46
CA GLU A 168 -6.76 1.40 -11.84
C GLU A 168 -7.31 2.75 -12.33
N LYS A 169 -8.40 3.20 -11.70
CA LYS A 169 -9.11 4.43 -12.01
C LYS A 169 -9.43 5.16 -10.71
N SER A 170 -9.24 6.48 -10.68
CA SER A 170 -9.59 7.30 -9.51
C SER A 170 -11.07 7.25 -9.18
N GLU A 171 -11.93 7.00 -10.16
CA GLU A 171 -13.38 6.84 -9.97
C GLU A 171 -13.74 5.61 -9.11
N GLU A 172 -12.87 4.59 -9.04
CA GLU A 172 -13.06 3.42 -8.17
C GLU A 172 -12.96 3.78 -6.68
N ILE A 173 -12.30 4.90 -6.35
CA ILE A 173 -12.07 5.34 -4.96
C ILE A 173 -13.39 5.66 -4.27
N VAL A 174 -14.31 6.34 -4.95
CA VAL A 174 -15.60 6.72 -4.34
C VAL A 174 -16.41 5.49 -3.95
N ALA A 175 -16.44 4.48 -4.81
CA ALA A 175 -17.14 3.23 -4.50
C ALA A 175 -16.52 2.54 -3.29
N PHE A 176 -15.19 2.47 -3.23
CA PHE A 176 -14.49 1.90 -2.08
C PHE A 176 -14.82 2.63 -0.77
N ILE A 177 -14.87 3.96 -0.80
CA ILE A 177 -15.21 4.78 0.37
C ILE A 177 -16.62 4.41 0.87
N LEU A 178 -17.61 4.42 -0.03
CA LEU A 178 -19.00 4.12 0.31
C LEU A 178 -19.22 2.67 0.75
N GLU A 179 -18.40 1.72 0.28
CA GLU A 179 -18.49 0.30 0.65
C GLU A 179 -17.98 0.02 2.07
N ASN A 180 -17.04 0.82 2.59
CA ASN A 180 -16.41 0.58 3.91
C ASN A 180 -17.07 1.34 5.06
N THR A 181 -18.02 2.22 4.75
CA THR A 181 -18.88 2.92 5.71
C THR A 181 -20.17 2.14 5.86
N VAL A 182 -20.12 1.03 6.59
CA VAL A 182 -21.27 0.17 6.88
C VAL A 182 -22.28 0.97 7.72
N ASP A 183 -23.50 1.13 7.22
CA ASP A 183 -24.66 1.70 7.94
C ASP A 183 -24.65 3.22 8.23
N GLU A 184 -23.74 3.99 7.67
CA GLU A 184 -23.72 5.46 7.80
C GLU A 184 -24.51 6.13 6.68
N LEU A 185 -25.38 7.09 7.03
CA LEU A 185 -26.02 7.98 6.07
C LEU A 185 -24.90 8.71 5.30
N GLU A 186 -25.06 8.92 3.99
CA GLU A 186 -24.09 9.66 3.16
C GLU A 186 -23.66 10.99 3.84
N GLU A 187 -24.59 11.63 4.56
CA GLU A 187 -24.37 12.83 5.37
C GLU A 187 -23.23 12.69 6.39
N VAL A 188 -23.10 11.54 7.06
CA VAL A 188 -22.01 11.28 8.03
C VAL A 188 -20.67 11.24 7.33
N ILE A 189 -20.59 10.55 6.19
CA ILE A 189 -19.38 10.48 5.39
C ILE A 189 -18.98 11.88 4.93
N GLU A 190 -19.95 12.67 4.43
CA GLU A 190 -19.72 14.05 3.98
C GLU A 190 -19.23 14.96 5.10
N GLU A 191 -19.74 14.79 6.32
CA GLU A 191 -19.24 15.46 7.52
C GLU A 191 -17.79 15.05 7.84
N GLU A 192 -17.47 13.76 7.80
CA GLU A 192 -16.11 13.26 8.08
C GLU A 192 -15.07 13.75 7.08
N ILE A 193 -15.41 13.74 5.77
CA ILE A 193 -14.49 14.15 4.71
C ILE A 193 -14.49 15.66 4.44
N GLU A 194 -15.37 16.41 5.12
CA GLU A 194 -15.63 17.85 4.94
C GLU A 194 -15.91 18.24 3.47
N MET A 195 -16.58 17.37 2.71
CA MET A 195 -16.99 17.61 1.33
C MET A 195 -18.15 16.71 0.93
N SER A 196 -18.95 17.13 -0.07
CA SER A 196 -20.01 16.27 -0.55
C SER A 196 -19.49 15.08 -1.36
N ILE A 197 -20.23 13.98 -1.39
CA ILE A 197 -19.92 12.82 -2.23
C ILE A 197 -19.90 13.23 -3.70
N GLU A 198 -20.77 14.15 -4.12
CA GLU A 198 -20.76 14.70 -5.49
C GLU A 198 -19.49 15.50 -5.80
N GLN A 199 -18.97 16.29 -4.84
CA GLN A 199 -17.68 16.96 -4.99
C GLN A 199 -16.54 15.94 -5.12
N LEU A 200 -16.54 14.90 -4.28
CA LEU A 200 -15.55 13.83 -4.35
C LEU A 200 -15.63 13.08 -5.69
N ARG A 201 -16.83 12.75 -6.19
CA ARG A 201 -17.05 12.18 -7.53
C ARG A 201 -16.50 13.08 -8.62
N PHE A 202 -16.76 14.39 -8.55
CA PHE A 202 -16.22 15.36 -9.50
C PHE A 202 -14.68 15.38 -9.47
N ILE A 203 -14.07 15.39 -8.29
CA ILE A 203 -12.62 15.33 -8.09
C ILE A 203 -12.05 14.06 -8.72
N CYS A 204 -12.58 12.89 -8.39
CA CYS A 204 -12.10 11.62 -8.91
C CYS A 204 -12.27 11.50 -10.44
N LYS A 205 -13.39 11.96 -10.99
CA LYS A 205 -13.66 11.93 -12.44
C LYS A 205 -12.71 12.83 -13.24
N ASN A 206 -12.33 13.98 -12.67
CA ASN A 206 -11.50 14.98 -13.35
C ASN A 206 -10.01 14.88 -12.97
N ALA A 207 -9.61 13.87 -12.21
CA ALA A 207 -8.25 13.71 -11.68
C ALA A 207 -7.16 13.72 -12.75
N TYR A 208 -7.47 13.26 -13.96
CA TYR A 208 -6.51 13.17 -15.06
C TYR A 208 -6.48 14.41 -15.97
N ASP A 209 -7.58 15.16 -15.99
CA ASP A 209 -7.82 16.19 -16.99
C ASP A 209 -7.63 17.61 -16.39
N GLU A 210 -7.96 17.79 -15.11
CA GLU A 210 -7.85 19.08 -14.41
C GLU A 210 -6.52 19.25 -13.67
N SER A 211 -5.72 20.24 -14.06
CA SER A 211 -4.35 20.39 -13.54
C SER A 211 -4.27 20.66 -12.03
N PHE A 212 -5.27 21.33 -11.44
CA PHE A 212 -5.28 21.57 -10.00
C PHE A 212 -5.62 20.29 -9.24
N ILE A 213 -6.67 19.59 -9.68
CA ILE A 213 -7.10 18.32 -9.08
C ILE A 213 -5.98 17.27 -9.18
N ASN A 214 -5.37 17.13 -10.35
CA ASN A 214 -4.29 16.18 -10.61
C ASN A 214 -3.10 16.31 -9.65
N LYS A 215 -2.76 17.55 -9.27
CA LYS A 215 -1.65 17.83 -8.35
C LYS A 215 -1.99 17.52 -6.90
N ASN A 216 -3.25 17.67 -6.52
CA ASN A 216 -3.66 17.71 -5.11
C ASN A 216 -4.48 16.49 -4.66
N ILE A 217 -4.99 15.65 -5.58
CA ILE A 217 -5.92 14.57 -5.19
C ILE A 217 -5.33 13.61 -4.15
N ILE A 218 -4.05 13.22 -4.26
CA ILE A 218 -3.44 12.30 -3.27
C ILE A 218 -3.26 12.98 -1.90
N GLU A 219 -2.92 14.27 -1.88
CA GLU A 219 -2.83 15.03 -0.64
C GLU A 219 -4.21 15.22 0.00
N LEU A 220 -5.22 15.55 -0.82
CA LEU A 220 -6.62 15.63 -0.40
C LEU A 220 -7.07 14.30 0.20
N LEU A 221 -6.79 13.18 -0.45
CA LEU A 221 -7.15 11.86 0.07
C LEU A 221 -6.46 11.58 1.41
N ASN A 222 -5.17 11.87 1.55
CA ASN A 222 -4.45 11.66 2.82
C ASN A 222 -4.87 12.63 3.95
N THR A 223 -5.44 13.78 3.62
CA THR A 223 -5.82 14.81 4.61
C THR A 223 -7.27 14.71 5.03
N ARG A 224 -8.15 14.28 4.11
CA ARG A 224 -9.60 14.33 4.27
C ARG A 224 -10.24 12.96 4.45
N ILE A 225 -9.60 11.89 3.98
CA ILE A 225 -10.20 10.57 4.07
C ILE A 225 -9.77 9.91 5.39
N PRO A 226 -10.72 9.54 6.26
CA PRO A 226 -10.46 8.78 7.48
C PRO A 226 -9.84 7.42 7.21
N ILE A 227 -9.51 6.74 8.31
CA ILE A 227 -8.92 5.41 8.29
C ILE A 227 -10.01 4.38 7.99
N TRP A 228 -10.06 3.92 6.75
CA TRP A 228 -11.03 2.93 6.28
C TRP A 228 -10.34 1.67 5.77
N PHE A 229 -10.00 0.71 6.64
CA PHE A 229 -9.56 -0.62 6.21
C PHE A 229 -9.91 -1.74 7.17
#